data_AF-A0A176VIP2-F1
#
_entry.id   AF-A0A176VIP2-F1
#
_cell.length_a   1.000
_cell.length_b   1.000
_cell.length_c   1.000
_cell.angle_alpha   90.00
_cell.angle_beta   90.00
_cell.angle_gamma   90.00
#
_symmetry.space_group_name_H-M   'P 1'
#
loop_
_entity.id
_entity.type
_entity.pdbx_description
1 polymer ?
#
loop_
_entity_poly.entity_id
_entity_poly.type
_entity_poly.pdbx_seq_one_letter_code
_entity_poly.pdbx_strand_id
1 'polypeptide(L)'
;MDFVLKGLDMAIRDEFSGGLSANLQSLARSVVIYSETMGRCPNHKNSKKKGYSHKTALRAKFMKKGDDLIHTELRVDERKPLPVDEDLPGMGQYYCLHCDRYFASANIRDDHFKTKLHKKRVKMMKGAAPHNQVDADVAAGMGRPDNGPKLRESSSVIPVAMEAF
;
A
#
# COMPACT_ATOMS: atom_id res chain seq x y z
N MET A 1 -37.07 -1.37 -47.61
CA MET A 1 -37.55 -1.59 -48.99
C MET A 1 -36.47 -1.11 -49.93
N ASP A 2 -35.33 -1.79 -49.90
CA ASP A 2 -34.50 -1.88 -51.10
C ASP A 2 -35.38 -2.55 -52.14
N PHE A 3 -35.46 -2.00 -53.35
CA PHE A 3 -35.54 -2.77 -54.59
C PHE A 3 -35.57 -1.81 -55.78
N VAL A 4 -34.69 -2.11 -56.75
CA VAL A 4 -34.78 -1.69 -58.15
C VAL A 4 -34.40 -0.25 -58.48
N LEU A 5 -33.14 -0.06 -58.84
CA LEU A 5 -32.81 0.45 -60.17
C LEU A 5 -31.46 -0.17 -60.59
N LYS A 6 -31.59 -1.37 -61.16
CA LYS A 6 -30.65 -1.90 -62.15
C LYS A 6 -30.70 -0.96 -63.36
N GLY A 7 -29.56 -0.59 -63.90
CA GLY A 7 -29.54 -0.07 -65.26
C GLY A 7 -28.23 0.62 -65.64
N LEU A 8 -27.50 -0.03 -66.57
CA LEU A 8 -26.41 0.50 -67.39
C LEU A 8 -25.09 0.76 -66.62
N ASP A 9 -23.93 0.20 -66.96
CA ASP A 9 -23.47 -0.43 -68.20
C ASP A 9 -22.50 -1.57 -67.88
N MET A 10 -22.89 -2.79 -68.25
CA MET A 10 -21.96 -3.83 -68.66
C MET A 10 -21.45 -3.48 -70.06
N ALA A 11 -20.18 -3.78 -70.30
CA ALA A 11 -19.45 -3.66 -71.57
C ALA A 11 -18.82 -2.29 -71.82
N ILE A 12 -17.57 -2.13 -71.37
CA ILE A 12 -16.43 -1.66 -72.19
C ILE A 12 -15.15 -1.95 -71.40
N ARG A 13 -14.22 -2.68 -72.05
CA ARG A 13 -12.89 -3.14 -71.61
C ARG A 13 -12.78 -4.58 -71.10
N ASP A 14 -13.27 -5.52 -71.89
CA ASP A 14 -12.42 -6.64 -72.28
C ASP A 14 -11.57 -6.16 -73.45
N GLU A 15 -10.32 -5.78 -73.20
CA GLU A 15 -9.23 -5.66 -74.19
C GLU A 15 -7.95 -5.23 -73.46
N PHE A 16 -7.33 -6.15 -72.71
CA PHE A 16 -5.87 -6.18 -72.57
C PHE A 16 -5.46 -7.60 -72.17
N SER A 17 -5.52 -8.46 -73.18
CA SER A 17 -4.68 -9.64 -73.29
C SER A 17 -3.22 -9.24 -73.14
N GLY A 18 -2.60 -9.58 -72.01
CA GLY A 18 -1.18 -9.31 -71.80
C GLY A 18 -0.72 -9.78 -70.43
N GLY A 19 -0.19 -11.01 -70.38
CA GLY A 19 0.29 -11.64 -69.17
C GLY A 19 1.27 -10.76 -68.40
N LEU A 20 0.85 -10.30 -67.22
CA LEU A 20 1.80 -9.91 -66.18
C LEU A 20 2.38 -11.22 -65.65
N SER A 21 3.65 -11.43 -65.95
CA SER A 21 4.43 -12.63 -65.60
C SER A 21 4.12 -13.17 -64.20
N ALA A 22 4.24 -14.49 -64.00
CA ALA A 22 4.08 -15.14 -62.70
C ALA A 22 4.92 -14.49 -61.57
N ASN A 23 5.97 -13.75 -61.93
CA ASN A 23 6.77 -12.93 -61.02
C ASN A 23 6.00 -11.74 -60.41
N LEU A 24 5.07 -11.11 -61.13
CA LEU A 24 4.29 -9.99 -60.59
C LEU A 24 3.18 -10.47 -59.64
N GLN A 25 2.60 -11.64 -59.89
CA GLN A 25 1.62 -12.27 -59.00
C GLN A 25 2.27 -12.90 -57.77
N SER A 26 3.51 -13.39 -57.89
CA SER A 26 4.38 -13.78 -56.78
C SER A 26 4.79 -12.57 -55.93
N LEU A 27 5.21 -11.46 -56.55
CA LEU A 27 5.53 -10.22 -55.83
C LEU A 27 4.30 -9.70 -55.07
N ALA A 28 3.12 -9.68 -55.69
CA ALA A 28 1.89 -9.23 -55.04
C ALA A 28 1.49 -10.11 -53.84
N ARG A 29 1.68 -11.45 -53.93
CA ARG A 29 1.49 -12.37 -52.79
C ARG A 29 2.55 -12.19 -51.70
N SER A 30 3.80 -11.94 -52.07
CA SER A 30 4.89 -11.70 -51.12
C SER A 30 4.69 -10.41 -50.32
N VAL A 31 4.18 -9.34 -50.95
CA VAL A 31 3.88 -8.06 -50.28
C VAL A 31 2.76 -8.20 -49.26
N VAL A 32 1.73 -9.01 -49.55
CA VAL A 32 0.64 -9.29 -48.60
C VAL A 32 1.16 -10.08 -47.39
N ILE A 33 1.94 -11.15 -47.61
CA ILE A 33 2.50 -11.99 -46.52
C ILE A 33 3.55 -11.24 -45.67
N TYR A 34 4.34 -10.33 -46.26
CA TYR A 34 5.36 -9.56 -45.52
C TYR A 34 4.75 -8.49 -44.60
N SER A 35 3.49 -8.10 -44.83
CA SER A 35 2.75 -7.20 -43.93
C SER A 35 2.11 -7.93 -42.73
N GLU A 36 1.93 -9.26 -42.83
CA GLU A 36 1.27 -10.07 -41.80
C GLU A 36 2.26 -10.78 -40.86
N THR A 37 3.51 -11.00 -41.29
CA THR A 37 4.52 -11.79 -40.53
C THR A 37 5.62 -10.97 -39.86
N MET A 38 5.69 -9.66 -40.09
CA MET A 38 6.58 -8.77 -39.34
C MET A 38 5.80 -8.13 -38.18
N GLY A 39 6.07 -8.66 -36.99
CA GLY A 39 5.48 -8.34 -35.69
C GLY A 39 4.87 -6.95 -35.57
N ARG A 40 3.56 -6.93 -35.34
CA ARG A 40 2.86 -5.75 -34.84
C ARG A 40 3.56 -5.32 -33.54
N CYS A 41 4.30 -4.22 -33.60
CA CYS A 41 4.99 -3.65 -32.43
C CYS A 41 3.97 -3.54 -31.30
N PRO A 42 4.22 -4.13 -30.11
CA PRO A 42 3.32 -3.97 -28.97
C PRO A 42 3.09 -2.48 -28.77
N ASN A 43 1.84 -2.06 -28.93
CA ASN A 43 1.45 -0.66 -28.78
C ASN A 43 1.59 -0.32 -27.29
N HIS A 44 2.81 0.05 -26.88
CA HIS A 44 3.20 0.39 -25.50
C HIS A 44 2.55 1.69 -25.00
N LYS A 45 1.50 2.17 -25.67
CA LYS A 45 0.62 3.26 -25.20
C LYS A 45 -0.17 2.88 -23.95
N ASN A 46 -0.25 1.57 -23.66
CA ASN A 46 -0.66 1.05 -22.35
C ASN A 46 0.50 0.33 -21.68
N SER A 47 1.67 0.98 -21.53
CA SER A 47 2.41 0.70 -20.31
C SER A 47 1.50 1.14 -19.18
N LYS A 48 0.70 0.21 -18.64
CA LYS A 48 0.15 0.37 -17.29
C LYS A 48 1.37 0.79 -16.51
N LYS A 49 1.48 2.07 -16.14
CA LYS A 49 2.54 2.55 -15.26
C LYS A 49 2.57 1.49 -14.19
N LYS A 50 3.65 0.71 -14.11
CA LYS A 50 3.78 -0.36 -13.13
C LYS A 50 3.86 0.43 -11.84
N GLY A 51 2.67 0.76 -11.34
CA GLY A 51 2.45 1.93 -10.52
C GLY A 51 3.31 1.66 -9.33
N TYR A 52 4.37 2.45 -9.20
CA TYR A 52 5.32 2.35 -8.10
C TYR A 52 4.45 2.14 -6.87
N SER A 53 4.46 0.91 -6.34
CA SER A 53 3.37 0.40 -5.50
C SER A 53 3.07 1.46 -4.45
N HIS A 54 1.95 2.17 -4.65
CA HIS A 54 1.71 3.46 -4.01
C HIS A 54 1.59 3.29 -2.49
N LYS A 55 1.58 2.06 -1.99
CA LYS A 55 1.55 1.74 -0.57
C LYS A 55 2.92 1.83 0.13
N THR A 56 4.00 1.35 -0.48
CA THR A 56 5.34 1.39 0.15
C THR A 56 5.94 2.79 0.09
N ALA A 57 5.77 3.50 -1.03
CA ALA A 57 6.22 4.88 -1.19
C ALA A 57 5.49 5.88 -0.27
N LEU A 58 4.17 5.73 -0.13
CA LEU A 58 3.39 6.61 0.74
C LEU A 58 3.62 6.32 2.22
N ARG A 59 3.91 5.07 2.60
CA ARG A 59 4.28 4.73 3.99
C ARG A 59 5.60 5.37 4.41
N ALA A 60 6.55 5.50 3.48
CA ALA A 60 7.79 6.23 3.74
C ALA A 60 7.56 7.76 3.87
N LYS A 61 6.56 8.30 3.16
CA LYS A 61 6.23 9.75 3.19
C LYS A 61 5.37 10.16 4.37
N PHE A 62 4.45 9.31 4.81
CA PHE A 62 3.67 9.54 6.01
C PHE A 62 4.30 8.75 7.15
N MET A 63 5.23 9.38 7.86
CA MET A 63 5.77 8.87 9.11
C MET A 63 4.63 8.78 10.14
N LYS A 64 3.94 7.64 10.15
CA LYS A 64 3.02 7.28 11.22
C LYS A 64 3.83 6.84 12.42
N LYS A 65 3.32 7.11 13.61
CA LYS A 65 3.91 6.57 14.83
C LYS A 65 3.99 5.03 14.75
N GLY A 66 5.15 4.48 15.12
CA GLY A 66 5.37 3.04 15.21
C GLY A 66 4.47 2.41 16.28
N ASP A 67 4.13 1.12 16.10
CA ASP A 67 3.25 0.42 17.05
C ASP A 67 3.94 0.27 18.43
N ASP A 68 5.26 0.11 18.42
CA ASP A 68 6.19 0.10 19.55
C ASP A 68 6.16 1.40 20.36
N LEU A 69 6.20 2.56 19.72
CA LEU A 69 6.11 3.86 20.40
C LEU A 69 4.69 4.12 20.96
N ILE A 70 3.64 3.70 20.26
CA ILE A 70 2.28 3.78 20.80
C ILE A 70 2.14 2.88 22.03
N HIS A 71 2.74 1.70 22.01
CA HIS A 71 2.68 0.75 23.12
C HIS A 71 3.38 1.25 24.39
N THR A 72 4.48 1.99 24.26
CA THR A 72 5.14 2.63 25.42
C THR A 72 4.29 3.77 25.98
N GLU A 73 3.70 4.61 25.14
CA GLU A 73 2.82 5.70 25.57
C GLU A 73 1.55 5.20 26.27
N LEU A 74 1.00 4.07 25.84
CA LEU A 74 -0.18 3.46 26.46
C LEU A 74 0.09 2.89 27.87
N ARG A 75 1.35 2.66 28.25
CA ARG A 75 1.73 2.20 29.60
C ARG A 75 1.80 3.33 30.62
N VAL A 76 1.88 4.57 30.16
CA VAL A 76 1.87 5.74 31.04
C VAL A 76 0.40 6.08 31.32
N ASP A 77 -0.05 5.84 32.56
CA ASP A 77 -1.45 6.06 32.96
C ASP A 77 -1.84 7.55 32.99
N GLU A 78 -0.84 8.44 33.00
CA GLU A 78 -1.03 9.89 33.05
C GLU A 78 -1.36 10.46 31.66
N ARG A 79 -2.66 10.64 31.39
CA ARG A 79 -3.11 11.41 30.22
C ARG A 79 -2.90 12.89 30.47
N LYS A 80 -1.80 13.43 29.96
CA LYS A 80 -1.57 14.87 29.93
C LYS A 80 -2.63 15.54 29.05
N PRO A 81 -3.25 16.65 29.51
CA PRO A 81 -4.11 17.44 28.64
C PRO A 81 -3.28 17.93 27.45
N LEU A 82 -3.81 17.75 26.24
CA LEU A 82 -3.14 18.19 25.03
C LEU A 82 -3.19 19.72 24.94
N PRO A 83 -2.10 20.37 24.52
CA PRO A 83 -2.12 21.80 24.26
C PRO A 83 -3.10 22.10 23.11
N VAL A 84 -3.74 23.27 23.20
CA VAL A 84 -4.61 23.77 22.14
C VAL A 84 -3.72 24.27 21.01
N ASP A 85 -3.86 23.68 19.82
CA ASP A 85 -3.06 24.01 18.64
C ASP A 85 -4.00 24.31 17.47
N GLU A 86 -3.90 25.52 16.92
CA GLU A 86 -4.77 26.04 15.87
C GLU A 86 -4.54 25.39 14.50
N ASP A 87 -3.35 24.83 14.27
CA ASP A 87 -2.99 24.19 13.00
C ASP A 87 -3.59 22.78 12.86
N LEU A 88 -4.07 22.20 13.97
CA LEU A 88 -4.62 20.86 14.02
C LEU A 88 -6.16 20.87 13.98
N PRO A 89 -6.78 19.84 13.37
CA PRO A 89 -8.23 19.75 13.33
C PRO A 89 -8.79 19.62 14.75
N GLY A 90 -9.86 20.37 15.04
CA GLY A 90 -10.47 20.40 16.38
C GLY A 90 -9.56 21.03 17.43
N MET A 91 -8.67 21.93 17.02
CA MET A 91 -7.70 22.62 17.87
C MET A 91 -6.78 21.67 18.65
N GLY A 92 -6.49 20.49 18.08
CA GLY A 92 -5.66 19.45 18.71
C GLY A 92 -6.34 18.70 19.88
N GLN A 93 -7.56 19.05 20.27
CA GLN A 93 -8.19 18.52 21.48
C GLN A 93 -8.73 17.09 21.33
N TYR A 94 -9.25 16.75 20.15
CA TYR A 94 -9.89 15.45 19.91
C TYR A 94 -8.92 14.48 19.24
N TYR A 95 -8.11 13.80 20.06
CA TYR A 95 -7.06 12.89 19.59
C TYR A 95 -7.30 11.42 20.00
N CYS A 96 -6.90 10.49 19.13
CA CYS A 96 -6.90 9.05 19.41
C CYS A 96 -5.48 8.48 19.42
N LEU A 97 -5.00 8.11 20.61
CA LEU A 97 -3.67 7.53 20.85
C LEU A 97 -3.42 6.25 20.04
N HIS A 98 -4.41 5.36 19.95
CA HIS A 98 -4.24 4.08 19.27
C HIS A 98 -4.05 4.22 17.76
N CYS A 99 -4.62 5.25 17.15
CA CYS A 99 -4.66 5.41 15.70
C CYS A 99 -3.84 6.59 15.19
N ASP A 100 -3.22 7.37 16.09
CA ASP A 100 -2.40 8.54 15.78
C ASP A 100 -3.15 9.50 14.83
N ARG A 101 -4.37 9.90 15.23
CA ARG A 101 -5.27 10.71 14.42
C ARG A 101 -6.05 11.73 15.25
N TYR A 102 -6.11 12.95 14.72
CA TYR A 102 -6.91 14.05 15.22
C TYR A 102 -8.28 14.13 14.51
N PHE A 103 -9.29 14.59 15.23
CA PHE A 103 -10.67 14.73 14.77
C PHE A 103 -11.17 16.16 14.98
N ALA A 104 -12.18 16.56 14.21
CA ALA A 104 -12.75 17.91 14.31
C ALA A 104 -13.65 18.10 15.56
N SER A 105 -14.31 17.05 16.04
CA SER A 105 -15.26 17.13 17.17
C SER A 105 -15.27 15.86 18.03
N ALA A 106 -15.81 15.97 19.26
CA ALA A 106 -15.96 14.86 20.20
C ALA A 106 -16.82 13.71 19.63
N ASN A 107 -17.95 14.04 19.00
CA ASN A 107 -18.87 13.05 18.44
C ASN A 107 -18.19 12.16 17.39
N ILE A 108 -17.38 12.77 16.51
CA ILE A 108 -16.65 12.04 15.47
C ILE A 108 -15.58 11.11 16.08
N ARG A 109 -14.90 11.57 17.14
CA ARG A 109 -13.95 10.74 17.89
C ARG A 109 -14.63 9.53 18.53
N ASP A 110 -15.82 9.73 19.10
CA ASP A 110 -16.57 8.66 19.76
C ASP A 110 -17.12 7.64 18.75
N ASP A 111 -17.55 8.10 17.59
CA ASP A 111 -17.91 7.21 16.48
C ASP A 111 -16.70 6.47 15.93
N HIS A 112 -15.51 7.10 15.90
CA HIS A 112 -14.27 6.41 15.54
C HIS A 112 -13.98 5.22 16.48
N PHE A 113 -14.21 5.35 17.79
CA PHE A 113 -14.01 4.25 18.75
C PHE A 113 -14.91 3.04 18.47
N LYS A 114 -16.11 3.27 17.90
CA LYS A 114 -17.04 2.19 17.53
C LYS A 114 -16.61 1.45 16.27
N THR A 115 -15.76 2.04 15.42
CA THR A 115 -15.35 1.44 14.14
C THR A 115 -14.53 0.16 14.30
N LYS A 116 -14.64 -0.75 13.32
CA LYS A 116 -13.91 -2.03 13.30
C LYS A 116 -12.38 -1.84 13.29
N LEU A 117 -11.89 -0.80 12.61
CA LEU A 117 -10.45 -0.51 12.51
C LEU A 117 -9.86 -0.17 13.86
N HIS A 118 -10.53 0.70 14.62
CA HIS A 118 -10.10 1.08 15.96
C HIS A 118 -10.09 -0.13 16.89
N LYS A 119 -11.19 -0.89 16.93
CA LYS A 119 -11.32 -2.10 17.77
C LYS A 119 -10.23 -3.13 17.46
N LYS A 120 -9.90 -3.32 16.18
CA LYS A 120 -8.79 -4.19 15.77
C LYS A 120 -7.45 -3.69 16.33
N ARG A 121 -7.20 -2.38 16.28
CA ARG A 121 -5.96 -1.78 16.78
C ARG A 121 -5.82 -1.89 18.29
N VAL A 122 -6.89 -1.62 19.03
CA VAL A 122 -6.93 -1.82 20.49
C VAL A 122 -6.62 -3.27 20.84
N LYS A 123 -7.17 -4.25 20.10
CA LYS A 123 -6.88 -5.67 20.34
C LYS A 123 -5.41 -6.02 20.07
N MET A 124 -4.79 -5.43 19.05
CA MET A 124 -3.36 -5.62 18.77
C MET A 124 -2.49 -5.05 19.90
N MET A 125 -2.79 -3.82 20.37
CA MET A 125 -2.01 -3.15 21.42
C MET A 125 -2.20 -3.77 22.82
N LYS A 126 -3.34 -4.41 23.08
CA LYS A 126 -3.57 -5.18 24.32
C LYS A 126 -2.87 -6.54 24.35
N GLY A 127 -2.31 -6.98 23.21
CA GLY A 127 -1.68 -8.29 23.06
C GLY A 127 -0.25 -8.34 23.60
N ALA A 128 0.55 -9.23 23.00
CA ALA A 128 1.98 -9.29 23.26
C ALA A 128 2.67 -7.96 22.91
N ALA A 129 3.81 -7.70 23.55
CA ALA A 129 4.61 -6.54 23.22
C ALA A 129 4.97 -6.55 21.72
N PRO A 130 4.90 -5.38 21.04
CA PRO A 130 5.33 -5.27 19.65
C PRO A 130 6.83 -5.58 19.55
N HIS A 131 7.21 -6.18 18.42
CA HIS A 131 8.59 -6.58 18.14
C HIS A 131 9.54 -5.38 18.22
N ASN A 132 10.59 -5.51 19.02
CA ASN A 132 11.62 -4.48 19.19
C ASN A 132 12.96 -4.93 18.58
N GLN A 133 13.90 -4.00 18.43
CA GLN A 133 15.26 -4.28 17.93
C GLN A 133 15.96 -5.35 18.77
N VAL A 134 15.78 -5.31 20.10
CA VAL A 134 16.36 -6.32 21.02
C VAL A 134 15.88 -7.72 20.67
N ASP A 135 14.61 -7.89 20.29
CA ASP A 135 14.07 -9.19 19.92
C ASP A 135 14.69 -9.71 18.63
N ALA A 136 14.96 -8.82 17.66
CA ALA A 136 15.68 -9.16 16.43
C ALA A 136 17.14 -9.53 16.70
N ASP A 137 17.84 -8.78 17.56
CA ASP A 137 19.23 -9.05 17.89
C ASP A 137 19.38 -10.40 18.60
N VAL A 138 18.46 -10.72 19.53
CA VAL A 138 18.39 -12.03 20.19
C VAL A 138 18.11 -13.14 19.18
N ALA A 139 17.15 -12.95 18.27
CA ALA A 139 16.86 -13.93 17.22
C ALA A 139 18.03 -14.14 16.23
N ALA A 140 18.83 -13.11 16.00
CA ALA A 140 20.04 -13.15 15.18
C ALA A 140 21.27 -13.74 15.91
N GLY A 141 21.14 -14.09 17.20
CA GLY A 141 22.25 -14.59 18.02
C GLY A 141 23.26 -13.52 18.44
N MET A 142 22.92 -12.23 18.25
CA MET A 142 23.70 -11.06 18.71
C MET A 142 23.16 -10.48 20.02
N GLY A 143 22.15 -11.12 20.61
CA GLY A 143 21.57 -10.71 21.89
C GLY A 143 22.61 -10.69 23.01
N ARG A 144 22.35 -9.86 24.04
CA ARG A 144 23.13 -9.88 25.28
C ARG A 144 23.28 -11.35 25.73
N PRO A 145 24.49 -11.85 25.99
CA PRO A 145 24.65 -13.16 26.60
C PRO A 145 23.80 -13.17 27.87
N ASP A 146 22.81 -14.05 27.93
CA ASP A 146 22.09 -14.34 29.17
C ASP A 146 23.06 -15.10 30.08
N ASN A 147 24.01 -14.35 30.63
CA ASN A 147 24.78 -14.78 31.78
C ASN A 147 23.73 -14.87 32.88
N GLY A 148 23.17 -16.08 33.04
CA GLY A 148 22.07 -16.35 33.97
C GLY A 148 22.31 -15.75 35.35
N PRO A 149 21.28 -15.73 36.21
CA PRO A 149 21.25 -14.91 37.43
C PRO A 149 22.59 -14.93 38.14
N LYS A 150 23.22 -13.75 38.26
CA LYS A 150 24.53 -13.60 38.89
C LYS A 150 24.48 -14.30 40.24
N LEU A 151 25.26 -15.36 40.42
CA LEU A 151 25.30 -16.21 41.62
C LEU A 151 25.77 -15.49 42.91
N ARG A 152 25.82 -14.14 42.90
CA ARG A 152 26.36 -13.30 43.96
C ARG A 152 26.15 -11.82 43.62
N GLU A 153 24.93 -11.31 43.77
CA GLU A 153 24.72 -9.88 43.98
C GLU A 153 24.02 -9.76 45.33
N SER A 154 24.81 -9.45 46.35
CA SER A 154 24.39 -9.33 47.74
C SER A 154 23.25 -8.33 47.86
N SER A 155 22.15 -8.81 48.42
CA SER A 155 20.99 -8.06 48.88
C SER A 155 21.38 -6.74 49.55
N SER A 156 21.15 -5.63 48.87
CA SER A 156 21.10 -4.30 49.48
C SER A 156 19.69 -3.71 49.32
N VAL A 157 18.86 -4.04 50.32
CA VAL A 157 17.96 -3.15 51.07
C VAL A 157 17.10 -2.15 50.27
N ILE A 158 15.78 -2.41 50.23
CA ILE A 158 14.76 -1.39 50.52
C ILE A 158 13.64 -2.05 51.36
N PRO A 159 13.51 -1.78 52.66
CA PRO A 159 12.28 -2.05 53.39
C PRO A 159 11.35 -0.83 53.21
N VAL A 160 10.36 -0.93 52.31
CA VAL A 160 9.22 -0.01 52.36
C VAL A 160 8.24 -0.58 53.36
N ALA A 161 8.28 -0.04 54.57
CA ALA A 161 7.29 -0.29 55.60
C ALA A 161 5.94 0.29 55.18
N MET A 162 4.92 -0.55 55.04
CA MET A 162 3.50 -0.18 55.12
C MET A 162 2.73 -1.45 55.47
N GLU A 163 2.20 -1.55 56.70
CA GLU A 163 0.82 -1.94 57.04
C GLU A 163 0.61 -1.74 58.55
N ALA A 164 -0.21 -0.75 58.93
CA ALA A 164 -0.95 -0.73 60.19
C ALA A 164 -2.24 0.09 59.98
N PHE A 165 -3.37 -0.64 60.10
CA PHE A 165 -4.75 -0.23 60.40
C PHE A 165 -5.26 1.16 59.99
#